data_AF-A0A7Y2TQF8-F1
#
_entry.id   AF-A0A7Y2TQF8-F1
#
_cell.length_a   1.000
_cell.length_b   1.000
_cell.length_c   1.000
_cell.angle_alpha   90.00
_cell.angle_beta   90.00
_cell.angle_gamma   90.00
#
_symmetry.space_group_name_H-M   'P 1'
#
loop_
_entity.id
_entity.type
_entity.pdbx_description
1 polymer ?
#
loop_
_entity_poly.entity_id
_entity_poly.type
_entity_poly.pdbx_seq_one_letter_code
_entity_poly.pdbx_strand_id
1 'polypeptide(L)' 'PSTILTSEDDPVVPIRDFRDLPPNPAIELVVTRYGGHCGFLKNWKLESIAEDLIASRFLSVG' A
#
# COMPACT_ATOMS: atom_id res chain seq x y z
N PRO A 1 -14.97 -5.10 -1.88
CA PRO A 1 -13.97 -4.23 -1.23
C PRO A 1 -12.55 -4.57 -1.70
N SER A 2 -11.71 -3.55 -1.88
CA SER A 2 -10.33 -3.67 -2.33
C SER A 2 -9.43 -2.65 -1.63
N THR A 3 -8.21 -3.05 -1.29
CA THR A 3 -7.20 -2.16 -0.70
C THR A 3 -6.09 -1.91 -1.72
N ILE A 4 -5.72 -0.64 -1.90
CA ILE A 4 -4.58 -0.21 -2.71
C ILE A 4 -3.47 0.21 -1.74
N LEU A 5 -2.34 -0.47 -1.80
CA LEU A 5 -1.11 -0.07 -1.11
C LEU A 5 -0.18 0.61 -2.13
N THR A 6 0.22 1.84 -1.85
CA THR A 6 1.14 2.62 -2.69
C THR A 6 2.15 3.39 -1.84
N SER A 7 3.17 3.96 -2.47
CA SER A 7 4.19 4.76 -1.80
C SER A 7 4.39 6.15 -2.41
N GLU A 8 4.71 7.13 -1.57
CA GLU A 8 5.03 8.48 -2.03
C GLU A 8 6.32 8.56 -2.86
N ASP A 9 7.23 7.60 -2.66
CA ASP A 9 8.52 7.52 -3.35
C ASP A 9 8.53 6.51 -4.52
N ASP A 10 7.38 6.04 -4.99
CA ASP A 10 7.27 5.20 -6.18
C ASP A 10 7.76 5.98 -7.42
N PRO A 11 8.86 5.56 -8.08
CA PRO A 11 9.41 6.27 -9.24
C PRO A 11 8.65 5.98 -10.55
N VAL A 12 7.74 5.01 -10.55
CA VAL A 12 7.01 4.54 -11.72
C VAL A 12 5.56 5.05 -11.72
N VAL A 13 4.87 4.97 -10.57
CA VAL A 13 3.48 5.42 -10.41
C VAL A 13 3.41 6.56 -9.38
N PRO A 14 3.37 7.83 -9.83
CA PRO A 14 3.39 8.98 -8.93
C PRO A 14 2.20 9.03 -7.97
N ILE A 15 2.43 9.46 -6.72
CA ILE A 15 1.38 9.53 -5.70
C ILE A 15 0.16 10.40 -6.08
N ARG A 16 0.37 11.41 -6.92
CA ARG A 16 -0.73 12.29 -7.39
C ARG A 16 -1.82 11.49 -8.11
N ASP A 17 -1.46 10.44 -8.84
CA ASP A 17 -2.39 9.63 -9.61
C ASP A 17 -3.39 8.92 -8.69
N PHE A 18 -2.98 8.61 -7.45
CA PHE A 18 -3.86 8.07 -6.41
C PHE A 18 -4.66 9.16 -5.67
N ARG A 19 -4.09 10.35 -5.47
CA ARG A 19 -4.78 11.49 -4.84
C ARG A 19 -5.90 12.04 -5.72
N ASP A 20 -5.76 11.91 -7.03
CA ASP A 20 -6.74 12.37 -8.02
C ASP A 20 -7.86 11.33 -8.27
N LEU A 21 -7.80 10.15 -7.63
CA LEU A 21 -8.86 9.16 -7.75
C LEU A 21 -10.18 9.70 -7.18
N PRO A 22 -11.31 9.47 -7.87
CA PRO A 22 -12.61 9.82 -7.31
C PRO A 22 -12.88 9.00 -6.04
N PRO A 23 -13.59 9.57 -5.04
CA PRO A 23 -13.92 8.84 -3.83
C PRO A 23 -14.76 7.61 -4.17
N ASN A 24 -14.32 6.44 -3.69
CA ASN A 24 -14.99 5.17 -3.92
C ASN A 24 -15.12 4.40 -2.59
N PRO A 25 -16.34 4.14 -2.10
CA PRO A 25 -16.54 3.46 -0.81
C PRO A 25 -16.07 2.00 -0.80
N ALA A 26 -15.83 1.40 -1.97
CA ALA A 26 -15.31 0.04 -2.09
C ALA A 26 -13.77 -0.03 -2.13
N ILE A 27 -13.09 1.13 -2.18
CA ILE A 27 -11.62 1.21 -2.26
C ILE A 27 -11.08 1.86 -0.99
N GLU A 28 -10.16 1.17 -0.34
CA GLU A 28 -9.31 1.72 0.70
C GLU A 28 -7.94 2.07 0.10
N LEU A 29 -7.47 3.30 0.25
CA LEU A 29 -6.15 3.72 -0.19
C LEU A 29 -5.21 3.84 1.02
N VAL A 30 -4.13 3.06 1.02
CA VAL A 30 -3.06 3.09 2.02
C VAL A 30 -1.80 3.64 1.35
N VAL A 31 -1.30 4.77 1.86
CA VAL A 31 -0.12 5.46 1.34
C VAL A 31 1.00 5.40 2.38
N THR A 32 2.14 4.83 2.01
CA THR A 32 3.37 4.90 2.82
C THR A 32 4.28 6.02 2.34
N ARG A 33 5.07 6.60 3.24
CA ARG A 33 6.10 7.59 2.86
C ARG A 33 7.23 6.98 2.02
N TYR A 34 7.57 5.73 2.32
CA TYR A 34 8.63 4.98 1.65
C TYR A 34 8.18 3.55 1.34
N GLY A 35 8.64 3.04 0.21
CA GLY A 35 8.31 1.70 -0.26
C GLY A 35 8.80 1.43 -1.68
N GLY A 36 9.12 2.47 -2.45
CA GLY A 36 9.44 2.37 -3.86
C GLY A 36 8.29 1.74 -4.65
N HIS A 37 8.60 1.17 -5.81
CA HIS A 37 7.57 0.60 -6.67
C HIS A 37 7.00 -0.74 -6.15
N CYS A 38 7.86 -1.60 -5.59
CA CYS A 38 7.46 -2.94 -5.15
C CYS A 38 8.13 -3.39 -3.83
N GLY A 39 8.92 -2.52 -3.19
CA GLY A 39 9.80 -2.92 -2.10
C GLY A 39 9.06 -3.03 -0.76
N PHE A 40 8.38 -1.95 -0.36
CA PHE A 40 7.66 -1.82 0.91
C PHE A 40 8.45 -2.34 2.13
N LEU A 41 9.79 -2.28 2.08
CA LEU A 41 10.66 -2.83 3.10
C LEU A 41 10.58 -1.96 4.35
N LYS A 42 10.33 -2.59 5.50
CA LYS A 42 10.20 -1.89 6.79
C LYS A 42 11.50 -1.87 7.60
N ASN A 43 12.44 -2.76 7.29
CA ASN A 43 13.73 -2.86 7.97
C ASN A 43 14.79 -3.62 7.15
N TRP A 44 16.01 -3.67 7.69
CA TRP A 44 17.17 -4.33 7.09
C TRP A 44 17.06 -5.87 7.02
N LYS A 45 16.07 -6.48 7.65
CA LYS A 45 15.81 -7.92 7.55
C LYS A 45 14.95 -8.28 6.34
N LEU A 46 14.64 -7.30 5.48
CA LEU A 46 13.81 -7.44 4.28
C LEU A 46 12.35 -7.80 4.59
N GLU A 47 11.88 -7.50 5.79
CA GLU A 47 10.45 -7.66 6.11
C GLU A 47 9.64 -6.57 5.41
N SER A 48 8.45 -6.92 4.90
CA SER A 48 7.62 -6.03 4.10
C SER A 48 6.34 -5.60 4.81
N ILE A 49 5.97 -4.32 4.67
CA ILE A 49 4.66 -3.80 5.10
C ILE A 49 3.53 -4.46 4.28
N ALA A 50 3.79 -4.81 3.02
CA ALA A 50 2.80 -5.45 2.17
C ALA A 50 2.39 -6.83 2.73
N GLU A 51 3.35 -7.60 3.23
CA GLU A 51 3.10 -8.90 3.88
C GLU A 51 2.26 -8.75 5.15
N ASP A 52 2.63 -7.80 6.02
CA ASP A 52 1.87 -7.50 7.24
C ASP A 52 0.42 -7.11 6.90
N LEU A 53 0.23 -6.27 5.88
CA LEU A 53 -1.09 -5.83 5.44
C LEU A 53 -1.91 -7.00 4.93
N ILE A 54 -1.35 -7.84 4.06
CA ILE A 54 -2.01 -9.05 3.56
C ILE A 54 -2.42 -9.94 4.72
N ALA A 55 -1.49 -10.26 5.63
CA ALA A 55 -1.76 -11.10 6.80
C ALA A 55 -2.90 -10.53 7.67
N SER A 56 -2.88 -9.22 7.94
CA SER A 56 -3.94 -8.56 8.71
C SER A 56 -5.31 -8.71 8.07
N ARG A 57 -5.40 -8.63 6.73
CA ARG A 57 -6.66 -8.76 5.99
C ARG A 57 -7.16 -10.19 6.00
N PHE A 58 -6.30 -11.18 5.74
CA PHE A 58 -6.70 -12.59 5.78
C PHE A 58 -7.15 -13.04 7.18
N LEU A 59 -6.46 -12.60 8.23
CA LEU A 59 -6.79 -12.96 9.60
C LEU A 59 -8.02 -12.19 10.14
N SER A 60 -8.33 -11.01 9.59
CA SER A 60 -9.54 -10.25 9.95
C SER A 60 -10.85 -10.84 9.39
N VAL A 61 -10.78 -11.87 8.55
CA VAL A 61 -11.96 -12.54 7.95
C VAL A 61 -12.42 -13.73 8.83
N GLY A 62 -11.98 -13.78 10.10
CA GLY A 62 -12.43 -14.75 11.11
C GLY A 62 -13.64 -14.27 11.91
#